data_AF-A0A1H3DGA8-F1
#
_entry.id   AF-A0A1H3DGA8-F1
#
_cell.length_a   1.000
_cell.length_b   1.000
_cell.length_c   1.000
_cell.angle_alpha   90.00
_cell.angle_beta   90.00
_cell.angle_gamma   90.00
#
_symmetry.space_group_name_H-M   'P 1'
#
loop_
_entity.id
_entity.type
_entity.pdbx_description
1 polymer ?
#
loop_
_entity_poly.entity_id
_entity_poly.type
_entity_poly.pdbx_seq_one_letter_code
_entity_poly.pdbx_strand_id
1 'polypeptide(L)' 'MFADGVLLPMPEMILDHSLIRHFSTLEDPRCALKRRHNLLDMIVMAIAATLCGADGWVQIEAFGRAK' A
#
# COMPACT_ATOMS: atom_id res chain seq x y z
N MET A 1 24.23 1.06 25.02
CA MET A 1 25.64 1.12 25.46
C MET A 1 26.15 2.47 24.97
N PHE A 2 26.38 3.41 25.89
CA PHE A 2 26.68 4.81 25.60
C PHE A 2 28.18 4.96 25.32
N ALA A 3 28.55 5.68 24.27
CA ALA A 3 29.95 5.87 23.89
C ALA A 3 30.19 7.30 23.38
N ASP A 4 30.07 8.31 24.26
CA ASP A 4 30.47 9.74 24.05
C ASP A 4 29.60 10.79 24.77
N GLY A 5 28.51 10.40 25.44
CA GLY A 5 27.67 11.36 26.19
C GLY A 5 26.75 12.21 25.31
N VAL A 6 26.62 11.88 24.02
CA VAL A 6 25.53 12.36 23.18
C VAL A 6 24.38 11.37 23.32
N LEU A 7 23.17 11.88 23.56
CA LEU A 7 21.94 11.11 23.54
C LEU A 7 21.79 10.60 22.11
N LEU A 8 22.26 9.37 21.84
CA LEU A 8 22.02 8.70 20.56
C LEU A 8 20.50 8.75 20.37
N PRO A 9 19.97 9.44 19.34
CA PRO A 9 18.56 9.38 19.08
C PRO A 9 18.26 7.89 18.95
N MET A 10 17.36 7.41 19.82
CA MET A 10 16.78 6.08 19.72
C MET A 10 16.57 5.82 18.23
N PRO A 11 17.04 4.69 17.67
CA PRO A 11 16.81 4.41 16.27
C PRO A 11 15.32 4.59 16.08
N GLU A 12 14.93 5.60 15.31
CA GLU A 12 13.54 5.76 14.96
C GLU A 12 13.14 4.38 14.46
N MET A 13 12.25 3.71 15.18
CA MET A 13 11.52 2.61 14.59
C MET A 13 10.68 3.31 13.54
N ILE A 14 11.28 3.54 12.37
CA ILE A 14 10.63 4.15 11.22
C ILE A 14 9.60 3.12 10.82
N LEU A 15 8.41 3.29 11.38
CA LEU A 15 7.25 2.54 10.99
C LEU A 15 6.93 3.05 9.60
N ASP A 16 7.38 2.29 8.60
CA ASP A 16 7.10 2.60 7.22
C ASP A 16 5.60 2.40 6.98
N HIS A 17 4.89 3.54 6.95
CA HIS A 17 3.44 3.64 6.77
C HIS A 17 3.00 3.48 5.30
N SER A 18 3.90 3.05 4.41
CA SER A 18 3.56 2.76 3.02
C SER A 18 2.55 1.62 2.94
N LEU A 19 1.44 1.86 2.25
CA LEU A 19 0.47 0.81 1.93
C LEU A 19 1.14 -0.37 1.21
N ILE A 20 2.07 -0.09 0.30
CA ILE A 20 2.80 -1.12 -0.45
C ILE A 20 3.58 -2.03 0.51
N ARG A 21 4.26 -1.45 1.49
CA ARG A 21 5.02 -2.26 2.47
C ARG A 21 4.09 -3.03 3.40
N HIS A 22 3.01 -2.38 3.86
CA HIS A 22 2.05 -3.02 4.75
C HIS A 22 1.42 -4.27 4.13
N PHE A 23 1.16 -4.24 2.82
CA PHE A 23 0.61 -5.37 2.07
C PHE A 23 1.66 -6.24 1.37
N SER A 24 2.95 -5.96 1.51
CA SER A 24 4.02 -6.66 0.76
C SER A 24 4.08 -8.17 0.97
N THR A 25 3.63 -8.67 2.13
CA THR A 25 3.60 -10.11 2.46
C THR A 25 2.29 -10.79 2.06
N LEU A 26 1.34 -10.05 1.47
CA LEU A 26 0.07 -10.59 1.05
C LEU A 26 0.25 -11.47 -0.18
N GLU A 27 0.03 -12.77 -0.02
CA GLU A 27 -0.01 -13.69 -1.15
C GLU A 27 -1.25 -13.40 -2.01
N ASP A 28 -1.08 -13.50 -3.33
CA ASP A 28 -2.12 -13.23 -4.29
C ASP A 28 -2.99 -14.48 -4.52
N PRO A 29 -4.23 -14.53 -4.00
CA PRO A 29 -5.08 -15.73 -4.07
C PRO A 29 -5.67 -15.95 -5.46
N ARG A 30 -5.47 -15.01 -6.40
CA ARG A 30 -6.07 -15.07 -7.73
C ARG A 30 -5.35 -16.12 -8.58
N CYS A 31 -6.12 -16.86 -9.37
CA CYS A 31 -5.58 -17.82 -10.33
C CYS A 31 -4.54 -17.15 -11.25
N ALA A 32 -3.34 -17.72 -11.38
CA ALA A 32 -2.22 -17.13 -12.11
C ALA A 32 -2.57 -16.71 -13.55
N LEU A 33 -3.45 -17.48 -14.23
CA LEU A 33 -3.91 -17.21 -15.60
C LEU A 33 -4.92 -16.05 -15.71
N LYS A 34 -5.50 -15.62 -14.59
CA LYS A 34 -6.52 -14.55 -14.52
C LYS A 34 -5.98 -13.28 -13.87
N ARG A 35 -4.66 -13.09 -13.87
CA ARG A 35 -4.01 -11.90 -13.29
C ARG A 35 -3.43 -11.01 -14.40
N ARG A 36 -4.21 -10.00 -14.82
CA ARG A 36 -3.70 -8.93 -15.71
C ARG A 36 -2.98 -7.82 -14.94
N HIS A 37 -3.37 -7.58 -13.69
CA HIS A 37 -2.90 -6.46 -12.87
C HIS A 37 -2.26 -6.97 -11.57
N ASN A 38 -1.23 -6.26 -11.10
CA ASN A 38 -0.60 -6.52 -9.80
C ASN A 38 -1.64 -6.31 -8.68
N LEU A 39 -1.64 -7.19 -7.69
CA LEU A 39 -2.57 -7.12 -6.56
C LEU A 39 -2.34 -5.86 -5.73
N LEU A 40 -1.09 -5.49 -5.48
CA LEU A 40 -0.76 -4.31 -4.68
C LEU A 40 -1.27 -3.03 -5.33
N ASP A 41 -1.08 -2.89 -6.64
CA ASP A 41 -1.58 -1.74 -7.39
C ASP A 41 -3.11 -1.67 -7.31
N MET A 42 -3.80 -2.81 -7.42
CA MET A 42 -5.25 -2.86 -7.26
C MET A 42 -5.72 -2.44 -5.86
N ILE A 43 -5.02 -2.87 -4.80
CA ILE A 43 -5.34 -2.49 -3.42
C ILE A 43 -5.15 -0.99 -3.21
N VAL A 44 -3.99 -0.47 -3.64
CA VAL A 44 -3.69 0.97 -3.52
C VAL A 44 -4.71 1.81 -4.30
N MET A 45 -5.05 1.42 -5.52
CA MET A 45 -6.09 2.09 -6.31
C MET A 45 -7.47 2.04 -5.66
N ALA A 46 -7.88 0.88 -5.13
CA ALA A 46 -9.17 0.75 -4.46
C ALA A 46 -9.26 1.65 -3.23
N ILE A 47 -8.23 1.67 -2.39
CA ILE A 47 -8.18 2.54 -1.20
C ILE A 47 -8.22 4.01 -1.61
N ALA A 48 -7.37 4.43 -2.57
CA ALA A 48 -7.34 5.80 -3.03
C ALA A 48 -8.70 6.25 -3.62
N ALA A 49 -9.30 5.42 -4.46
CA ALA A 49 -10.60 5.69 -5.06
C ALA A 49 -11.72 5.76 -4.01
N THR A 50 -11.75 4.84 -3.05
CA THR A 50 -12.75 4.85 -1.96
C THR A 50 -12.60 6.07 -1.07
N LEU A 51 -11.37 6.50 -0.76
CA LEU A 51 -11.14 7.76 -0.03
C LEU A 51 -11.62 8.99 -0.83
N CYS A 52 -11.61 8.91 -2.16
CA CYS A 52 -12.19 9.92 -3.05
C CYS A 52 -13.70 9.76 -3.27
N GLY A 53 -14.38 8.84 -2.57
CA GLY A 53 -15.83 8.68 -2.62
C GLY A 53 -16.34 7.63 -3.60
N ALA A 54 -15.49 6.73 -4.12
CA ALA A 54 -15.95 5.58 -4.89
C ALA A 54 -16.64 4.54 -3.99
N ASP A 55 -17.88 4.20 -4.33
CA ASP A 55 -18.76 3.23 -3.65
C ASP A 55 -18.92 1.93 -4.48
N GLY A 56 -17.88 1.55 -5.22
CA GLY A 56 -17.87 0.29 -5.95
C GLY A 56 -16.86 0.22 -7.10
N TRP A 57 -16.74 -0.98 -7.66
CA TRP A 57 -15.71 -1.29 -8.66
C TRP A 57 -15.80 -0.48 -9.94
N VAL A 58 -17.00 -0.12 -10.40
CA VAL A 58 -17.19 0.71 -11.60
C VAL A 58 -16.61 2.11 -11.41
N GLN A 59 -16.79 2.69 -10.22
CA GLN A 59 -16.24 4.01 -9.90
C GLN A 59 -14.73 3.94 -9.63
N ILE A 60 -14.24 2.84 -9.04
CA ILE A 60 -12.79 2.60 -8.91
C ILE A 60 -12.14 2.45 -10.29
N GLU A 61 -12.79 1.75 -11.22
CA GLU A 61 -12.32 1.65 -12.60
C GLU A 61 -12.29 3.03 -13.28
N ALA A 62 -13.36 3.81 -13.14
CA ALA A 62 -13.42 5.17 -13.68
C ALA A 62 -12.31 6.06 -13.08
N PHE A 63 -12.05 5.96 -11.77
CA PHE A 63 -10.96 6.65 -11.10
C PHE A 63 -9.60 6.27 -11.68
N GLY A 64 -9.34 4.96 -11.84
CA GLY A 64 -8.09 4.45 -12.38
C GLY A 64 -7.89 4.70 -13.88
N ARG A 65 -8.95 5.05 -14.62
CA ARG A 65 -8.88 5.47 -16.04
C ARG A 65 -8.75 6.98 -16.20
N ALA A 66 -9.13 7.76 -15.19
CA ALA A 66 -9.10 9.22 -15.24
C ALA A 66 -7.68 9.80 -15.09
N LYS A 67 -6.68 8.97 -14.79
CA LYS A 67 -5.25 9.30 -14.70
C LYS A 67 -4.41 8.12 -15.19
#